data_AF-A0AAU6HXF7-F1
#
_entry.id   AF-A0AAU6HXF7-F1
#
_cell.length_a   1.000
_cell.length_b   1.000
_cell.length_c   1.000
_cell.angle_alpha   90.00
_cell.angle_beta   90.00
_cell.angle_gamma   90.00
#
_symmetry.space_group_name_H-M   'P 1'
#
loop_
_entity.id
_entity.type
_entity.pdbx_description
1 polymer ?
#
loop_
_entity_poly.entity_id
_entity_poly.type
_entity_poly.pdbx_seq_one_letter_code
_entity_poly.pdbx_strand_id
1 'polypeptide(L)'
;MFLDSDAAGNLTPAQVESYLESKGWVKAETVPPAGQVWTRPEGEALPGHLQDLPKRKPHLVWPAYLTSLTSRLRDYTGRTVDLLLILALFEHRLASAVLADIASQSPSA
;
A
#
# COMPACT_ATOMS: atom_id res chain seq x y z
N MET A 1 17.45 -3.07 -9.38
CA MET A 1 16.39 -4.08 -9.16
C MET A 1 15.12 -3.50 -9.73
N PHE A 2 14.50 -4.16 -10.71
CA PHE A 2 13.27 -3.68 -11.35
C PHE A 2 12.08 -4.30 -10.62
N LEU A 3 11.11 -3.47 -10.21
CA LEU A 3 9.83 -3.97 -9.73
C LEU A 3 9.04 -4.46 -10.94
N ASP A 4 8.63 -5.73 -10.91
CA ASP A 4 7.83 -6.33 -11.97
C ASP A 4 6.41 -5.74 -11.92
N SER A 5 6.11 -4.86 -12.88
CA SER A 5 4.80 -4.21 -12.98
C SER A 5 3.69 -5.19 -13.31
N ASP A 6 3.99 -6.28 -14.01
CA ASP A 6 2.99 -7.29 -14.35
C ASP A 6 2.63 -8.09 -13.10
N ALA A 7 3.64 -8.45 -12.30
CA ALA A 7 3.41 -9.07 -10.98
C ALA A 7 2.62 -8.14 -10.04
N ALA A 8 2.92 -6.83 -10.03
CA ALA A 8 2.16 -5.86 -9.25
C ALA A 8 0.70 -5.73 -9.74
N GLY A 9 0.47 -5.80 -11.06
CA GLY A 9 -0.86 -5.78 -11.66
C GLY A 9 -1.70 -7.03 -11.37
N ASN A 10 -1.06 -8.15 -11.02
CA ASN A 10 -1.72 -9.41 -10.67
C ASN A 10 -2.16 -9.49 -9.21
N LEU A 11 -1.74 -8.56 -8.34
CA LEU A 11 -2.22 -8.51 -6.97
C LEU A 11 -3.73 -8.19 -6.97
N THR A 12 -4.49 -8.91 -6.16
CA THR A 12 -5.90 -8.58 -5.94
C THR A 12 -6.03 -7.51 -4.85
N PRO A 13 -7.06 -6.66 -4.87
CA PRO A 13 -7.28 -5.71 -3.77
C PRO A 13 -7.37 -6.39 -2.41
N ALA A 14 -8.01 -7.56 -2.32
CA ALA A 14 -8.14 -8.29 -1.06
C ALA A 14 -6.79 -8.73 -0.49
N GLN A 15 -5.84 -9.18 -1.33
CA GLN A 15 -4.48 -9.49 -0.88
C GLN A 15 -3.77 -8.26 -0.32
N VAL A 16 -3.91 -7.12 -0.98
CA VAL A 16 -3.33 -5.85 -0.51
C VAL A 16 -3.95 -5.43 0.83
N GLU A 17 -5.28 -5.49 0.95
CA GLU A 17 -6.00 -5.16 2.17
C GLU A 17 -5.59 -6.08 3.34
N SER A 18 -5.58 -7.41 3.14
CA SER A 18 -5.15 -8.37 4.16
C SER A 18 -3.70 -8.16 4.61
N TYR A 19 -2.80 -7.81 3.68
CA TYR A 19 -1.42 -7.46 4.03
C TYR A 19 -1.36 -6.22 4.94
N LEU A 20 -2.04 -5.15 4.55
CA LEU A 20 -2.07 -3.89 5.29
C LEU A 20 -2.61 -4.12 6.72
N GLU A 21 -3.71 -4.85 6.85
CA GLU A 21 -4.28 -5.25 8.15
C GLU A 21 -3.29 -6.06 9.00
N SER A 22 -2.61 -7.05 8.40
CA SER A 22 -1.60 -7.87 9.10
C SER A 22 -0.41 -7.07 9.62
N LYS A 23 -0.13 -5.92 9.00
CA LYS A 23 0.92 -4.97 9.39
C LYS A 23 0.40 -3.86 10.31
N GLY A 24 -0.86 -3.93 10.74
CA GLY A 24 -1.47 -2.97 11.67
C GLY A 24 -1.91 -1.67 11.03
N TRP A 25 -1.98 -1.58 9.70
CA TRP A 25 -2.57 -0.42 9.02
C TRP A 25 -4.08 -0.42 9.19
N VAL A 26 -4.66 0.78 9.24
CA VAL A 26 -6.10 0.97 9.44
C VAL A 26 -6.73 1.69 8.25
N LYS A 27 -7.94 1.29 7.88
CA LYS A 27 -8.73 1.96 6.85
C LYS A 27 -9.26 3.28 7.40
N ALA A 28 -8.77 4.40 6.88
CA ALA A 28 -9.06 5.74 7.35
C ALA A 28 -10.30 6.37 6.70
N GLU A 29 -10.49 6.16 5.39
CA GLU A 29 -11.60 6.76 4.65
C GLU A 29 -11.98 5.91 3.42
N THR A 30 -13.25 5.93 3.06
CA THR A 30 -13.74 5.43 1.76
C THR A 30 -14.11 6.62 0.88
N VAL A 31 -13.45 6.75 -0.28
CA VAL A 31 -13.60 7.89 -1.18
C VAL A 31 -14.41 7.47 -2.42
N PRO A 32 -15.47 8.19 -2.81
CA PRO A 32 -16.20 7.88 -4.04
C PRO A 32 -15.30 7.95 -5.29
N PRO A 33 -15.48 7.10 -6.33
CA PRO A 33 -16.54 6.09 -6.45
C PRO A 33 -16.23 4.72 -5.84
N ALA A 34 -14.97 4.37 -5.56
CA ALA A 34 -14.60 3.20 -4.73
C ALA A 34 -13.11 3.21 -4.34
N GLY A 35 -12.57 4.38 -4.01
CA GLY A 35 -11.23 4.52 -3.45
C GLY A 35 -11.23 4.21 -1.95
N GLN A 36 -10.09 3.74 -1.45
CA GLN A 36 -9.86 3.54 -0.01
C GLN A 36 -8.58 4.26 0.41
N VAL A 37 -8.61 4.83 1.61
CA VAL A 37 -7.47 5.47 2.24
C VAL A 37 -7.03 4.62 3.43
N TRP A 38 -5.75 4.31 3.50
CA TRP A 38 -5.13 3.56 4.60
C TRP A 38 -4.12 4.43 5.34
N THR A 39 -4.07 4.32 6.65
CA THR A 39 -3.16 5.06 7.52
C THR A 39 -2.49 4.15 8.53
N ARG A 40 -1.32 4.53 9.02
CA ARG A 40 -0.77 3.92 10.24
C ARG A 40 -1.58 4.36 11.46
N PRO A 41 -1.60 3.55 12.53
CA PRO A 41 -2.19 3.96 13.80
C PRO A 41 -1.64 5.31 14.27
N GLU A 42 -2.53 6.19 14.69
CA GLU A 42 -2.13 7.46 15.28
C GLU A 42 -1.28 7.22 16.54
N GLY A 43 -0.12 7.88 16.62
CA GLY A 43 0.81 7.75 17.75
C GLY A 43 1.95 6.76 17.57
N GLU A 44 1.98 5.99 16.47
CA GLU A 44 3.15 5.17 16.14
C GLU A 44 4.31 6.06 15.67
N ALA A 45 5.49 5.89 16.26
CA ALA A 45 6.67 6.63 15.85
C ALA A 45 7.04 6.29 14.39
N LEU A 46 7.54 7.29 13.66
CA LEU A 46 8.16 7.02 12.37
C LEU A 46 9.41 6.18 12.57
N PRO A 47 9.68 5.23 11.65
CA PRO A 47 10.98 4.58 11.57
C PRO A 47 12.10 5.61 11.58
N GLY A 48 13.23 5.26 12.20
CA GLY A 48 14.36 6.19 12.38
C GLY A 48 14.81 6.87 11.09
N HIS A 49 14.81 6.15 9.98
CA HIS A 49 15.20 6.64 8.65
C HIS A 49 14.18 7.56 7.98
N LEU A 50 13.00 7.75 8.57
CA LEU A 50 11.93 8.62 8.06
C LEU A 50 11.66 9.84 8.96
N GLN A 51 12.43 10.03 10.04
CA GLN A 51 12.23 11.14 10.98
C GLN A 51 12.46 12.53 10.35
N ASP A 52 13.27 12.59 9.29
CA ASP A 52 13.60 13.83 8.57
C ASP A 52 12.56 14.21 7.49
N LEU A 53 11.57 13.35 7.21
CA LEU A 53 10.52 13.69 6.26
C LEU A 53 9.66 14.84 6.80
N PRO A 54 9.30 15.83 5.96
CA PRO A 54 8.46 16.94 6.40
C PRO A 54 7.16 16.40 7.02
N LYS A 55 6.85 16.85 8.25
CA LYS A 55 5.71 16.42 9.07
C LYS A 55 4.32 16.72 8.47
N ARG A 56 4.20 16.95 7.16
CA ARG A 56 2.91 16.95 6.47
C ARG A 56 2.40 15.50 6.45
N LYS A 57 1.65 15.16 7.49
CA LYS A 57 0.85 13.93 7.58
C LYS A 57 1.66 12.64 7.38
N PRO A 58 2.71 12.38 8.18
CA PRO A 58 3.58 11.24 7.98
C PRO A 58 2.92 9.86 8.25
N HIS A 59 1.75 9.86 8.89
CA HIS A 59 0.88 8.69 9.11
C HIS A 59 -0.10 8.45 7.96
N LEU A 60 -0.35 9.47 7.14
CA LEU A 60 -0.95 9.31 5.82
C LEU A 60 0.20 8.93 4.90
N VAL A 61 0.57 7.65 4.92
CA VAL A 61 1.02 7.09 3.64
C VAL A 61 -0.12 7.39 2.69
N TRP A 62 0.19 8.23 1.72
CA TRP A 62 -0.63 8.46 0.57
C TRP A 62 -1.07 7.07 0.11
N PRO A 63 -2.35 6.70 0.31
CA PRO A 63 -2.78 5.47 -0.27
C PRO A 63 -2.71 5.77 -1.75
N ALA A 64 -1.94 4.95 -2.45
CA ALA A 64 -2.34 4.48 -3.75
C ALA A 64 -3.87 4.49 -3.79
N TYR A 65 -4.43 5.50 -4.45
CA TYR A 65 -5.87 5.59 -4.62
C TYR A 65 -6.23 4.25 -5.26
N LEU A 66 -6.87 3.31 -4.57
CA LEU A 66 -7.32 2.09 -5.24
C LEU A 66 -8.71 2.39 -5.79
N THR A 67 -8.80 3.25 -6.82
CA THR A 67 -10.10 3.49 -7.45
C THR A 67 -10.57 2.20 -8.08
N SER A 68 -11.71 1.71 -7.60
CA SER A 68 -12.65 0.78 -8.26
C SER A 68 -12.15 0.07 -9.52
N LEU A 69 -12.16 -1.26 -9.46
CA LEU A 69 -11.93 -2.25 -10.52
C LEU A 69 -12.83 -2.10 -11.79
N THR A 70 -13.59 -1.02 -11.93
CA THR A 70 -14.45 -0.72 -13.08
C THR A 70 -13.88 0.34 -14.03
N SER A 71 -12.80 1.03 -13.66
CA SER A 71 -12.13 2.00 -14.53
C SER A 71 -10.92 1.36 -15.20
N ARG A 72 -10.95 1.30 -16.54
CA ARG A 72 -9.97 0.72 -17.48
C ARG A 72 -8.51 0.72 -16.97
N LEU A 73 -8.08 -0.38 -16.35
CA LEU A 73 -6.77 -1.07 -16.29
C LEU A 73 -5.42 -0.31 -16.33
N ARG A 74 -5.36 1.02 -16.39
CA ARG A 74 -4.10 1.79 -16.44
C ARG A 74 -3.70 2.40 -15.10
N ASP A 75 -4.64 2.49 -14.17
CA ASP A 75 -4.43 3.17 -12.89
C ASP A 75 -4.03 2.19 -11.78
N TYR A 76 -4.63 0.99 -11.75
CA TYR A 76 -4.42 0.02 -10.68
C TYR A 76 -2.95 -0.41 -10.55
N THR A 77 -2.32 -0.88 -11.62
CA THR A 77 -0.92 -1.32 -11.58
C THR A 77 0.03 -0.20 -11.13
N GLY A 78 -0.15 1.03 -11.64
CA GLY A 78 0.67 2.17 -11.25
C GLY A 78 0.52 2.51 -9.76
N ARG A 79 -0.72 2.52 -9.27
CA ARG A 79 -1.02 2.72 -7.84
C ARG A 79 -0.47 1.61 -6.97
N THR A 80 -0.59 0.36 -7.38
CA THR A 80 -0.01 -0.76 -6.64
C THR A 80 1.53 -0.68 -6.61
N VAL A 81 2.17 -0.26 -7.70
CA VAL A 81 3.62 0.01 -7.74
C VAL A 81 4.00 1.12 -6.76
N ASP A 82 3.29 2.25 -6.76
CA ASP A 82 3.54 3.35 -5.82
C ASP A 82 3.36 2.89 -4.36
N LEU A 83 2.32 2.12 -4.08
CA LEU A 83 2.09 1.52 -2.76
C LEU A 83 3.27 0.65 -2.33
N LEU A 84 3.73 -0.25 -3.21
CA LEU A 84 4.83 -1.16 -2.93
C LEU A 84 6.12 -0.41 -2.61
N LEU A 85 6.41 0.68 -3.34
CA LEU A 85 7.57 1.53 -3.07
C LEU A 85 7.47 2.25 -1.72
N ILE A 86 6.28 2.73 -1.36
CA ILE A 86 6.07 3.38 -0.07
C ILE A 86 6.19 2.38 1.08
N LEU A 87 5.55 1.21 0.96
CA LEU A 87 5.66 0.14 1.96
C LEU A 87 7.10 -0.32 2.12
N ALA A 88 7.83 -0.50 1.01
CA ALA A 88 9.25 -0.83 1.01
C ALA A 88 10.10 0.22 1.75
N LEU A 89 9.82 1.50 1.51
CA LEU A 89 10.46 2.60 2.22
C LEU A 89 10.14 2.55 3.72
N PHE A 90 8.88 2.39 4.11
CA PHE A 90 8.48 2.31 5.52
C PHE A 90 9.10 1.11 6.24
N GLU A 91 9.09 -0.05 5.60
CA GLU A 91 9.58 -1.32 6.16
C GLU A 91 11.10 -1.48 6.00
N HIS A 92 11.78 -0.50 5.39
CA HIS A 92 13.22 -0.50 5.14
C HIS A 92 13.72 -1.78 4.45
N ARG A 93 12.99 -2.22 3.42
CA ARG A 93 13.31 -3.44 2.66
C ARG A 93 12.97 -3.27 1.18
N LEU A 94 13.31 -4.27 0.38
CA LEU A 94 13.09 -4.25 -1.07
C LEU A 94 11.59 -4.36 -1.40
N ALA A 95 11.11 -3.57 -2.37
CA ALA A 95 9.72 -3.62 -2.83
C ALA A 95 9.30 -5.00 -3.38
N SER A 96 10.24 -5.77 -3.93
CA SER A 96 10.00 -7.16 -4.34
C SER A 96 9.68 -8.10 -3.17
N ALA A 97 10.26 -7.85 -1.99
CA ALA A 97 9.97 -8.64 -0.80
C ALA A 97 8.58 -8.32 -0.27
N VAL A 98 8.18 -7.04 -0.31
CA VAL A 98 6.81 -6.61 0.01
C VAL A 98 5.81 -7.24 -0.96
N LEU A 99 6.11 -7.22 -2.28
CA LEU A 99 5.27 -7.84 -3.30
C LEU A 99 5.10 -9.35 -3.06
N ALA A 100 6.18 -10.06 -2.74
CA ALA A 100 6.12 -11.50 -2.46
C ALA A 100 5.25 -11.80 -1.23
N ASP A 101 5.36 -11.00 -0.17
CA ASP A 101 4.53 -11.16 1.03
C ASP A 101 3.06 -10.89 0.73
N ILE A 102 2.72 -9.83 -0.02
CA ILE A 102 1.33 -9.54 -0.41
C ILE A 102 0.77 -10.66 -1.28
N ALA A 103 1.55 -11.14 -2.26
CA ALA A 103 1.14 -12.25 -3.12
C ALA A 103 0.87 -13.55 -2.33
N SER A 104 1.56 -13.74 -1.20
CA SER A 104 1.37 -14.88 -0.30
C SER A 104 0.17 -14.75 0.65
N GLN A 105 -0.43 -13.55 0.77
CA GLN A 105 -1.62 -13.36 1.60
C GLN A 105 -2.82 -14.11 1.01
N SER A 106 -3.54 -14.80 1.88
CA SER A 106 -4.87 -15.32 1.54
C SER A 106 -5.90 -14.23 1.86
N PRO A 107 -6.86 -13.94 0.96
CA PRO A 107 -7.97 -13.05 1.28
C PRO A 107 -8.66 -13.56 2.55
N SER A 108 -8.79 -12.73 3.56
CA SER A 108 -9.62 -13.05 4.73
C SER A 108 -11.05 -13.33 4.24
N ALA A 109 -11.57 -14.52 4.58
CA ALA A 109 -12.88 -15.01 4.16
C ALA A 109 -14.05 -14.24 4.78
#